data_AF-A0A7X2SZQ4-F1
#
_entry.id   AF-A0A7X2SZQ4-F1
#
_cell.length_a   1.000
_cell.length_b   1.000
_cell.length_c   1.000
_cell.angle_alpha   90.00
_cell.angle_beta   90.00
_cell.angle_gamma   90.00
#
_symmetry.space_group_name_H-M   'P 1'
#
loop_
_entity.id
_entity.type
_entity.pdbx_description
1 polymer ?
#
loop_
_entity_poly.entity_id
_entity_poly.type
_entity_poly.pdbx_seq_one_letter_code
_entity_poly.pdbx_strand_id
1 'polypeptide(L)'
;MKNQEQIPSLPPIYEIDISSGWDSISFAEVFIKKLKELGIYKPNLLFSGFDGNTIGKQFGSSENENIVFCSEESDLDSGGGGIDENAIEHAFHYHEPAVAIYDNSKLQKSENKGFYGYIIKDRSALIAIIRLK
;
A
#
# COMPACT_ATOMS: atom_id res chain seq x y z
N MET A 1 27.17 -25.67 -0.86
CA MET A 1 25.90 -25.57 -0.11
C MET A 1 25.20 -24.32 -0.62
N LYS A 2 24.05 -24.46 -1.29
CA LYS A 2 23.26 -23.29 -1.73
C LYS A 2 22.58 -22.74 -0.48
N ASN A 3 22.88 -21.51 -0.10
CA ASN A 3 22.12 -20.80 0.92
C ASN A 3 20.66 -20.82 0.45
N GLN A 4 19.79 -21.49 1.19
CA GLN A 4 18.35 -21.34 1.01
C GLN A 4 18.08 -19.88 1.40
N GLU A 5 17.85 -19.03 0.40
CA GLU A 5 17.35 -17.68 0.66
C GLU A 5 16.06 -17.84 1.45
N GLN A 6 16.11 -17.40 2.70
CA GLN A 6 14.95 -17.34 3.57
C GLN A 6 13.93 -16.44 2.87
N ILE A 7 12.85 -17.05 2.37
CA ILE A 7 11.72 -16.29 1.84
C ILE A 7 11.25 -15.40 3.00
N PRO A 8 11.31 -14.06 2.87
CA PRO A 8 10.88 -13.18 3.94
C PRO A 8 9.44 -13.53 4.31
N SER A 9 9.18 -13.69 5.61
CA SER A 9 7.82 -13.93 6.08
C SER A 9 6.92 -12.80 5.58
N LEU A 10 5.81 -13.17 4.94
CA LEU A 10 4.82 -12.20 4.50
C LEU A 10 4.35 -11.34 5.68
N PRO A 11 4.08 -10.04 5.46
CA PRO A 11 3.48 -9.20 6.49
C PRO A 11 2.08 -9.74 6.85
N PRO A 12 1.53 -9.35 8.01
CA PRO A 12 0.14 -9.62 8.32
C PRO A 12 -0.80 -9.10 7.21
N ILE A 13 -1.78 -9.93 6.86
CA ILE A 13 -2.83 -9.62 5.89
C ILE A 13 -4.14 -9.46 6.65
N TYR A 14 -4.84 -8.35 6.43
CA TYR A 14 -6.15 -8.07 7.01
C TYR A 14 -7.18 -7.89 5.90
N GLU A 15 -8.44 -8.13 6.24
CA GLU A 15 -9.58 -7.81 5.39
C GLU A 15 -10.39 -6.72 6.09
N ILE A 16 -10.72 -5.67 5.34
CA ILE A 16 -11.60 -4.60 5.83
C ILE A 16 -12.71 -4.36 4.83
N ASP A 17 -13.89 -4.12 5.38
CA ASP A 17 -15.06 -3.71 4.63
C ASP A 17 -15.11 -2.17 4.65
N ILE A 18 -15.02 -1.56 3.48
CA ILE A 18 -15.14 -0.12 3.29
C ILE A 18 -16.41 0.27 2.53
N SER A 19 -17.34 -0.68 2.33
CA SER A 19 -18.57 -0.48 1.55
C SER A 19 -19.53 0.54 2.16
N SER A 20 -19.28 1.02 3.38
CA SER A 20 -20.05 2.11 3.99
C SER A 20 -19.65 3.49 3.48
N GLY A 21 -18.55 3.63 2.74
CA GLY A 21 -18.19 4.87 2.04
C GLY A 21 -19.04 5.07 0.78
N TRP A 22 -19.32 6.33 0.44
CA TRP A 22 -20.09 6.73 -0.75
C TRP A 22 -19.27 7.52 -1.78
N ASP A 23 -18.05 7.92 -1.43
CA ASP A 23 -17.09 8.65 -2.25
C ASP A 23 -15.65 8.37 -1.76
N SER A 24 -14.66 8.87 -2.48
CA SER A 24 -13.24 8.67 -2.16
C SER A 24 -12.84 9.15 -0.76
N ILE A 25 -13.43 10.27 -0.32
CA ILE A 25 -13.17 10.85 1.00
C ILE A 25 -13.68 9.90 2.09
N SER A 26 -14.94 9.48 1.99
CA SER A 26 -15.54 8.57 2.96
C SER A 26 -14.91 7.17 2.93
N PHE A 27 -14.44 6.69 1.77
CA PHE A 27 -13.62 5.47 1.71
C PHE A 27 -12.32 5.62 2.50
N ALA A 28 -11.60 6.74 2.34
CA ALA A 28 -10.38 7.03 3.09
C ALA A 28 -10.65 7.13 4.61
N GLU A 29 -11.72 7.81 5.02
CA GLU A 29 -12.10 7.93 6.43
C GLU A 29 -12.40 6.56 7.06
N VAL A 30 -13.18 5.71 6.37
CA VAL A 30 -13.50 4.34 6.84
C VAL A 30 -12.22 3.49 6.89
N PHE A 31 -11.38 3.57 5.86
CA PHE A 31 -10.11 2.86 5.79
C PHE A 31 -9.20 3.22 6.98
N ILE A 32 -8.94 4.50 7.21
CA ILE A 32 -8.09 4.98 8.31
C ILE A 32 -8.70 4.62 9.68
N LYS A 33 -10.02 4.72 9.84
CA LYS A 33 -10.70 4.26 11.06
C LYS A 33 -10.43 2.78 11.33
N LYS A 34 -10.53 1.93 10.30
CA LYS A 34 -10.25 0.48 10.43
C LYS A 34 -8.79 0.20 10.77
N LEU A 35 -7.83 0.93 10.20
CA LEU A 35 -6.42 0.79 10.57
C LEU A 35 -6.15 1.13 12.04
N LYS A 36 -6.86 2.13 12.58
CA LYS A 36 -6.79 2.50 14.00
C LYS A 36 -7.40 1.41 14.88
N GLU A 37 -8.57 0.87 14.51
CA GLU A 37 -9.21 -0.26 15.22
C GLU A 37 -8.30 -1.50 15.26
N LEU A 38 -7.55 -1.77 14.19
CA LEU A 38 -6.59 -2.87 14.10
C LEU A 38 -5.26 -2.60 14.83
N GLY A 39 -5.02 -1.38 15.32
CA GLY A 39 -3.75 -1.00 15.97
C GLY A 39 -2.54 -0.92 15.03
N ILE A 40 -2.77 -0.82 13.72
CA ILE A 40 -1.72 -0.74 12.68
C ILE A 40 -1.34 0.71 12.39
N TYR A 41 -2.31 1.62 12.54
CA TYR A 41 -2.15 3.03 12.18
C TYR A 41 -1.00 3.71 12.93
N LYS A 42 -0.19 4.45 12.19
CA LYS A 42 0.84 5.37 12.67
C LYS A 42 0.82 6.64 11.81
N PRO A 43 1.29 7.78 12.31
CA PRO A 43 1.52 8.96 11.47
C PRO A 43 2.54 8.66 10.37
N ASN A 44 2.41 9.32 9.22
CA ASN A 44 3.34 9.24 8.09
C ASN A 44 3.48 7.83 7.48
N LEU A 45 2.42 7.03 7.50
CA LEU A 45 2.35 5.81 6.70
C LEU A 45 2.23 6.15 5.21
N LEU A 46 2.73 5.26 4.38
CA LEU A 46 2.60 5.32 2.92
C LEU A 46 1.72 4.16 2.43
N PHE A 47 0.93 4.41 1.40
CA PHE A 47 -0.09 3.49 0.91
C PHE A 47 0.12 3.20 -0.57
N SER A 48 -0.01 1.93 -0.98
CA SER A 48 0.12 1.52 -2.39
C SER A 48 -1.01 0.58 -2.76
N GLY A 49 -1.83 0.96 -3.74
CA GLY A 49 -2.90 0.12 -4.26
C GLY A 49 -2.35 -0.94 -5.22
N PHE A 50 -2.87 -2.16 -5.18
CA PHE A 50 -2.44 -3.24 -6.07
C PHE A 50 -3.47 -4.39 -6.14
N ASP A 51 -3.26 -5.31 -7.08
CA ASP A 51 -4.03 -6.56 -7.17
C ASP A 51 -3.58 -7.57 -6.10
N GLY A 52 -4.49 -7.91 -5.19
CA GLY A 52 -4.33 -8.90 -4.13
C GLY A 52 -3.96 -10.31 -4.63
N ASN A 53 -4.19 -10.63 -5.91
CA ASN A 53 -3.70 -11.87 -6.52
C ASN A 53 -2.17 -11.95 -6.64
N THR A 54 -1.48 -10.81 -6.48
CA THR A 54 -0.01 -10.71 -6.55
C THR A 54 0.67 -10.82 -5.19
N ILE A 55 -0.09 -10.93 -4.09
CA ILE A 55 0.45 -11.14 -2.74
C ILE A 55 1.36 -12.37 -2.73
N GLY A 56 2.60 -12.18 -2.26
CA GLY A 56 3.61 -13.24 -2.20
C GLY A 56 4.31 -13.57 -3.52
N LYS A 57 3.98 -12.85 -4.60
CA LYS A 57 4.66 -12.96 -5.91
C LYS A 57 5.54 -11.74 -6.18
N GLN A 58 5.02 -10.53 -5.95
CA GLN A 58 5.71 -9.27 -6.24
C GLN A 58 5.13 -8.14 -5.37
N PHE A 59 6.01 -7.30 -4.81
CA PHE A 59 5.60 -6.14 -3.99
C PHE A 59 6.07 -4.80 -4.55
N GLY A 60 7.10 -4.80 -5.41
CA GLY A 60 7.54 -3.62 -6.16
C GLY A 60 6.96 -3.55 -7.57
N SER A 61 7.43 -2.58 -8.34
CA SER A 61 6.99 -2.35 -9.71
C SER A 61 7.49 -3.45 -10.66
N SER A 62 6.85 -3.56 -11.82
CA SER A 62 7.24 -4.49 -12.90
C SER A 62 8.65 -4.22 -13.43
N GLU A 63 9.10 -2.97 -13.37
CA GLU A 63 10.44 -2.55 -13.81
C GLU A 63 11.51 -2.81 -12.76
N ASN A 64 11.16 -2.77 -11.47
CA ASN A 64 12.09 -2.98 -10.36
C ASN A 64 11.34 -3.41 -9.10
N GLU A 65 11.63 -4.63 -8.63
CA GLU A 65 11.02 -5.21 -7.42
C GLU A 65 11.25 -4.42 -6.12
N ASN A 66 12.21 -3.49 -6.12
CA ASN A 66 12.52 -2.63 -4.98
C ASN A 66 11.92 -1.23 -5.10
N ILE A 67 11.21 -0.91 -6.19
CA ILE A 67 10.52 0.38 -6.33
C ILE A 67 9.04 0.19 -6.08
N VAL A 68 8.46 1.00 -5.21
CA VAL A 68 7.00 1.06 -4.97
C VAL A 68 6.50 2.46 -5.23
N PHE A 69 5.27 2.57 -5.73
CA PHE A 69 4.58 3.83 -5.89
C PHE A 69 3.58 3.98 -4.76
N CYS A 70 3.75 5.03 -3.96
CA CYS A 70 2.94 5.22 -2.76
C CYS A 70 2.35 6.63 -2.69
N SER A 71 1.13 6.68 -2.15
CA SER A 71 0.44 7.90 -1.75
C SER A 71 0.62 8.15 -0.25
N GLU A 72 0.61 9.42 0.16
CA GLU A 72 0.54 9.82 1.57
C GLU A 72 -0.91 9.75 2.07
N GLU A 73 -1.14 9.91 3.38
CA GLU A 73 -2.50 9.92 3.94
C GLU A 73 -3.35 11.06 3.37
N SER A 74 -2.75 12.23 3.14
CA SER A 74 -3.40 13.41 2.52
C SER A 74 -3.77 13.22 1.06
N ASP A 75 -3.28 12.17 0.42
CA ASP A 75 -3.58 11.89 -0.98
C ASP A 75 -4.75 10.89 -1.09
N LEU A 76 -5.12 10.22 0.02
CA LEU A 76 -6.23 9.27 0.04
C LEU A 76 -7.61 9.91 -0.10
N ASP A 77 -7.76 11.18 0.26
CA ASP A 77 -9.03 11.93 0.19
C ASP A 77 -9.06 12.95 -0.97
N SER A 78 -8.00 12.99 -1.79
CA SER A 78 -7.74 14.05 -2.78
C SER A 78 -8.74 14.14 -3.95
N GLY A 79 -9.71 13.23 -4.03
CA GLY A 79 -10.89 13.39 -4.88
C GLY A 79 -10.60 13.78 -6.33
N GLY A 80 -9.85 12.93 -7.06
CA GLY A 80 -9.75 13.01 -8.52
C GLY A 80 -8.69 13.96 -9.08
N GLY A 81 -7.43 13.52 -9.08
CA GLY A 81 -6.35 14.09 -9.92
C GLY A 81 -5.77 13.09 -10.94
N GLY A 82 -5.83 11.79 -10.63
CA GLY A 82 -5.43 10.70 -11.52
C GLY A 82 -5.48 9.36 -10.79
N ILE A 83 -5.62 8.27 -11.55
CA ILE A 83 -5.71 6.88 -11.05
C ILE A 83 -4.48 6.46 -10.21
N ASP A 84 -3.38 7.21 -10.29
CA ASP A 84 -2.10 6.89 -9.63
C ASP A 84 -1.85 7.70 -8.34
N GLU A 85 -2.75 8.60 -7.95
CA GLU A 85 -2.53 9.48 -6.79
C GLU A 85 -3.18 8.95 -5.50
N ASN A 86 -4.25 8.15 -5.61
CA ASN A 86 -4.97 7.59 -4.47
C ASN A 86 -4.84 6.06 -4.44
N ALA A 87 -4.18 5.52 -3.42
CA ALA A 87 -3.97 4.07 -3.29
C ALA A 87 -5.27 3.25 -3.17
N ILE A 88 -6.33 3.80 -2.58
CA ILE A 88 -7.63 3.11 -2.44
C ILE A 88 -8.33 3.05 -3.80
N GLU A 89 -8.42 4.18 -4.50
CA GLU A 89 -8.98 4.20 -5.87
C GLU A 89 -8.19 3.29 -6.80
N HIS A 90 -6.85 3.39 -6.77
CA HIS A 90 -5.96 2.54 -7.56
C HIS A 90 -6.24 1.05 -7.31
N ALA A 91 -6.41 0.64 -6.05
CA ALA A 91 -6.74 -0.74 -5.69
C ALA A 91 -8.06 -1.22 -6.32
N PHE A 92 -9.08 -0.37 -6.37
CA PHE A 92 -10.40 -0.70 -6.95
C PHE A 92 -10.40 -0.89 -8.48
N HIS A 93 -9.32 -0.54 -9.17
CA HIS A 93 -9.16 -0.89 -10.59
C HIS A 93 -8.82 -2.38 -10.82
N TYR A 94 -8.49 -3.13 -9.77
CA TYR A 94 -8.12 -4.54 -9.84
C TYR A 94 -9.24 -5.47 -9.37
N HIS A 95 -9.11 -6.77 -9.72
CA HIS A 95 -10.13 -7.77 -9.41
C HIS A 95 -10.17 -8.13 -7.91
N GLU A 96 -9.01 -8.22 -7.28
CA GLU A 96 -8.88 -8.37 -5.83
C GLU A 96 -8.25 -7.08 -5.27
N PRO A 97 -9.04 -6.06 -4.90
CA PRO A 97 -8.49 -4.78 -4.46
C PRO A 97 -7.73 -4.93 -3.14
N ALA A 98 -6.46 -4.50 -3.12
CA ALA A 98 -5.64 -4.49 -1.92
C ALA A 98 -4.78 -3.23 -1.80
N VAL A 99 -4.46 -2.85 -0.57
CA VAL A 99 -3.57 -1.74 -0.23
C VAL A 99 -2.42 -2.26 0.63
N ALA A 100 -1.19 -2.01 0.20
CA ALA A 100 0.01 -2.26 0.97
C ALA A 100 0.34 -1.03 1.82
N ILE A 101 0.68 -1.25 3.09
CA ILE A 101 1.01 -0.20 4.06
C ILE A 101 2.50 -0.24 4.36
N TYR A 102 3.17 0.88 4.15
CA TYR A 102 4.60 1.01 4.34
C TYR A 102 4.99 2.01 5.44
N ASP A 103 6.07 1.68 6.16
CA ASP A 103 6.77 2.58 7.06
C ASP A 103 7.66 3.53 6.24
N ASN A 104 7.27 4.80 6.14
CA ASN A 104 8.04 5.80 5.41
C ASN A 104 9.48 5.93 5.94
N SER A 105 9.71 5.73 7.24
CA SER A 105 11.05 5.84 7.84
C SER A 105 12.05 4.79 7.34
N LYS A 106 11.55 3.73 6.68
CA LYS A 106 12.35 2.63 6.13
C LYS A 106 12.43 2.65 4.60
N LEU A 107 11.85 3.67 3.97
CA LEU A 107 11.87 3.88 2.54
C LEU A 107 12.78 5.06 2.17
N GLN A 108 13.31 5.02 0.95
CA GLN A 108 14.05 6.14 0.38
C GLN A 108 13.27 6.67 -0.83
N LYS A 109 12.91 7.96 -0.82
CA LYS A 109 12.27 8.59 -1.99
C LYS A 109 13.18 8.50 -3.22
N SER A 110 12.61 8.11 -4.35
CA SER A 110 13.33 7.95 -5.62
C SER A 110 13.38 9.27 -6.37
N GLU A 111 14.59 9.76 -6.68
CA GLU A 111 14.78 10.99 -7.44
C GLU A 111 14.36 10.86 -8.92
N ASN A 112 14.32 9.63 -9.44
CA ASN A 112 14.16 9.33 -10.87
C ASN A 112 12.77 8.79 -11.25
N LYS A 113 11.86 8.60 -10.28
CA LYS A 113 10.55 7.96 -10.49
C LYS A 113 9.37 8.85 -10.10
N GLY A 114 9.58 10.16 -10.09
CA GLY A 114 8.56 11.16 -9.79
C GLY A 114 8.22 11.26 -8.29
N PHE A 115 7.19 12.04 -7.97
CA PHE A 115 6.85 12.41 -6.60
C PHE A 115 6.41 11.25 -5.70
N TYR A 116 6.00 10.13 -6.30
CA TYR A 116 5.37 9.00 -5.60
C TYR A 116 6.25 7.74 -5.55
N GLY A 117 7.43 7.76 -6.20
CA GLY A 117 8.32 6.60 -6.24
C GLY A 117 9.19 6.49 -4.99
N TYR A 118 9.17 5.32 -4.35
CA TYR A 118 10.01 4.99 -3.18
C TYR A 118 10.81 3.72 -3.44
N ILE A 119 12.03 3.67 -2.91
CA ILE A 119 12.93 2.52 -2.95
C ILE A 119 12.85 1.81 -1.60
N ILE A 120 12.47 0.53 -1.64
CA ILE A 120 12.51 -0.38 -0.50
C ILE A 120 13.98 -0.74 -0.23
N LYS A 121 14.51 -0.29 0.90
CA LYS A 121 15.84 -0.69 1.40
C LYS A 121 15.78 -1.86 2.35
N ASP A 122 14.64 -2.00 3.04
CA ASP A 122 14.37 -3.04 4.00
C ASP A 122 12.93 -3.54 3.78
N ARG A 123 12.77 -4.85 3.55
CA ARG A 123 11.44 -5.45 3.35
C ARG A 123 10.54 -5.34 4.59
N SER A 124 11.11 -5.07 5.78
CA SER A 124 10.36 -4.72 6.98
C SER A 124 9.68 -3.34 6.92
N ALA A 125 9.89 -2.59 5.83
CA ALA A 125 9.09 -1.40 5.49
C ALA A 125 7.63 -1.77 5.22
N LEU A 126 7.34 -2.94 4.65
CA LEU A 126 5.96 -3.39 4.44
C LEU A 126 5.38 -3.89 5.78
N ILE A 127 4.49 -3.09 6.38
CA ILE A 127 3.93 -3.35 7.71
C ILE A 127 2.74 -4.30 7.62
N ALA A 128 1.86 -4.09 6.63
CA ALA A 128 0.62 -4.83 6.48
C ALA A 128 0.13 -4.79 5.04
N ILE A 129 -0.73 -5.76 4.70
CA ILE A 129 -1.52 -5.76 3.48
C ILE A 129 -2.99 -5.79 3.86
N ILE A 130 -3.78 -4.93 3.23
CA ILE A 130 -5.19 -4.75 3.51
C ILE A 130 -5.99 -5.10 2.28
N ARG A 131 -6.74 -6.20 2.31
CA ARG A 131 -7.74 -6.52 1.28
C ARG A 131 -8.99 -5.68 1.53
N LEU A 132 -9.47 -5.05 0.48
CA LEU A 132 -10.66 -4.21 0.51
C LEU A 132 -11.88 -5.03 0.07
N LYS A 133 -12.99 -4.81 0.76
CA LYS A 133 -14.30 -5.35 0.43
C LYS A 133 -15.32 -4.22 0.36
#